data_AF-A0AA43HFR6-F1
#
_entry.id   AF-A0AA43HFR6-F1
#
_cell.length_a   1.000
_cell.length_b   1.000
_cell.length_c   1.000
_cell.angle_alpha   90.00
_cell.angle_beta   90.00
_cell.angle_gamma   90.00
#
_symmetry.space_group_name_H-M   'P 1'
#
loop_
_entity.id
_entity.type
_entity.pdbx_description
1 polymer ?
#
loop_
_entity_poly.entity_id
_entity_poly.type
_entity_poly.pdbx_seq_one_letter_code
_entity_poly.pdbx_strand_id
1 'polypeptide(L)'
;MKRLSVIALLLLLCSLPGYSQFWIEFGWHETQCRQCASMAQSLRLSPKQARDYQKVVHKYGQKIEKEARRDYKHWDKAARKIYDLRMDRDRKIQRMLTPQQFGMYVYAVQERPQRIHDYNGWYENPRYAGYRHSPDWRRLERQYWTYHWNLKPAPRYDNRPQQPKKGPDRQPNNRRDDRNNNRSGRR
;
A
#
# COMPACT_ATOMS: atom_id res chain seq x y z
N MET A 1 3.09 31.26 40.84
CA MET A 1 4.00 30.36 40.09
C MET A 1 3.36 29.01 39.73
N LYS A 2 2.71 28.30 40.66
CA LYS A 2 2.10 26.96 40.40
C LYS A 2 1.13 26.89 39.21
N ARG A 3 0.29 27.91 38.99
CA ARG A 3 -0.68 27.95 37.88
C ARG A 3 -0.03 28.11 36.50
N LEU A 4 1.05 28.90 36.41
CA LEU A 4 1.82 29.06 35.17
C LEU A 4 2.62 27.80 34.84
N SER A 5 3.16 27.12 35.86
CA SER A 5 3.85 25.84 35.67
C SER A 5 2.93 24.74 35.14
N VAL A 6 1.66 24.70 35.57
CA VAL A 6 0.66 23.73 35.06
C VAL A 6 0.29 24.03 33.61
N ILE A 7 0.08 25.31 33.26
CA ILE A 7 -0.21 25.71 31.88
C ILE A 7 0.99 25.39 30.96
N ALA A 8 2.20 25.68 31.41
CA ALA A 8 3.42 25.34 30.67
C ALA A 8 3.58 23.82 30.49
N LEU A 9 3.29 23.03 31.52
CA LEU A 9 3.32 21.56 31.43
C LEU A 9 2.26 21.02 30.45
N LEU A 10 1.05 21.58 30.46
CA LEU A 10 -0.02 21.20 29.52
C LEU A 10 0.33 21.58 28.08
N LEU A 11 0.89 22.77 27.86
CA LEU A 11 1.38 23.17 26.54
C LEU A 11 2.53 22.27 26.07
N LEU A 12 3.42 21.85 26.97
CA LEU A 12 4.51 20.91 26.68
C LEU A 12 3.98 19.51 26.32
N LEU A 13 3.01 18.99 27.08
CA LEU A 13 2.38 17.70 26.82
C LEU A 13 1.54 17.70 25.53
N CYS A 14 0.91 18.82 25.18
CA CYS A 14 0.16 19.00 23.93
C CYS A 14 1.06 19.35 22.73
N SER A 15 2.33 19.73 22.95
CA SER A 15 3.30 20.03 21.88
C SER A 15 4.30 18.90 21.64
N LEU A 16 4.38 17.91 22.52
CA LEU A 16 4.98 16.62 22.18
C LEU A 16 4.19 16.04 21.00
N PRO A 17 4.82 15.80 19.83
CA PRO A 17 4.15 15.07 18.77
C PRO A 17 3.71 13.75 19.37
N GLY A 18 2.42 13.44 19.27
CA GLY A 18 1.84 12.20 19.79
C GLY A 18 2.38 10.97 19.05
N TYR A 19 3.66 10.64 19.26
CA TYR A 19 4.32 9.44 18.72
C TYR A 19 3.78 8.15 19.34
N SER A 20 2.82 8.24 20.27
CA SER A 20 2.12 7.11 20.89
C SER A 20 0.66 6.93 20.43
N GLN A 21 0.17 7.70 19.46
CA GLN A 21 -1.15 7.42 18.90
C GLN A 21 -1.09 6.21 17.95
N PHE A 22 -1.59 5.07 18.41
CA PHE A 22 -2.40 4.06 17.70
C PHE A 22 -2.49 4.17 16.16
N TRP A 23 -1.39 4.25 15.40
CA TRP A 23 -1.46 4.74 14.01
C TRP A 23 -2.24 3.79 13.07
N ILE A 24 -2.58 2.59 13.57
CA ILE A 24 -3.43 1.60 12.94
C ILE A 24 -4.18 0.82 14.01
N GLU A 25 -5.24 1.38 14.57
CA GLU A 25 -6.25 0.56 15.24
C GLU A 25 -7.61 1.04 14.78
N PHE A 26 -8.31 0.18 14.05
CA PHE A 26 -9.65 0.47 13.55
C PHE A 26 -10.62 -0.54 14.15
N GLY A 27 -11.83 -0.07 14.45
CA GLY A 27 -12.95 -0.90 14.91
C GLY A 27 -13.49 -1.83 13.81
N TRP A 28 -12.66 -2.67 13.19
CA TRP A 28 -13.09 -3.61 12.16
C TRP A 28 -14.12 -4.64 12.66
N HIS A 29 -14.24 -4.79 13.97
CA HIS A 29 -15.22 -5.65 14.62
C HIS A 29 -16.53 -4.93 14.93
N GLU A 30 -16.61 -3.61 14.72
CA GLU A 30 -17.83 -2.84 14.93
C GLU A 30 -18.93 -3.29 13.98
N THR A 31 -20.07 -3.68 14.56
CA THR A 31 -21.28 -4.02 13.82
C THR A 31 -21.91 -2.78 13.19
N GLN A 32 -21.76 -1.62 13.82
CA GLN A 32 -22.24 -0.32 13.35
C GLN A 32 -21.08 0.63 13.05
N CYS A 33 -20.54 0.54 11.83
CA CYS A 33 -19.46 1.42 11.41
C CYS A 33 -20.00 2.70 10.74
N ARG A 34 -19.73 3.86 11.36
CA ARG A 34 -20.18 5.17 10.85
C ARG A 34 -19.60 5.53 9.47
N GLN A 35 -18.33 5.20 9.23
CA GLN A 35 -17.68 5.51 7.94
C GLN A 35 -18.27 4.66 6.81
N CYS A 36 -18.47 3.37 7.06
CA CYS A 36 -19.14 2.48 6.11
C CYS A 36 -20.60 2.90 5.87
N ALA A 37 -21.32 3.29 6.91
CA ALA A 37 -22.71 3.77 6.80
C ALA A 37 -22.79 5.07 5.95
N SER A 38 -21.90 6.03 6.21
CA SER A 38 -21.81 7.28 5.44
C SER A 38 -21.49 7.05 3.96
N MET A 39 -20.55 6.14 3.66
CA MET A 39 -20.26 5.77 2.28
C MET A 39 -21.47 5.07 1.63
N ALA A 40 -22.10 4.12 2.33
CA ALA A 40 -23.25 3.39 1.82
C ALA A 40 -24.43 4.33 1.50
N GLN A 41 -24.66 5.34 2.35
CA GLN A 41 -25.67 6.38 2.12
C GLN A 41 -25.31 7.23 0.90
N SER A 42 -24.05 7.67 0.78
CA SER A 42 -23.56 8.48 -0.34
C SER A 42 -23.70 7.77 -1.69
N LEU A 43 -23.48 6.45 -1.70
CA LEU A 43 -23.63 5.59 -2.88
C LEU A 43 -25.07 5.10 -3.09
N ARG A 44 -26.00 5.47 -2.20
CA ARG A 44 -27.41 5.05 -2.21
C ARG A 44 -27.56 3.52 -2.30
N LEU A 45 -26.77 2.80 -1.50
CA LEU A 45 -26.78 1.33 -1.47
C LEU A 45 -28.08 0.81 -0.86
N SER A 46 -28.60 -0.29 -1.41
CA SER A 46 -29.67 -1.04 -0.73
C SER A 46 -29.19 -1.60 0.62
N PRO A 47 -30.09 -1.93 1.56
CA PRO A 47 -29.70 -2.49 2.87
C PRO A 47 -28.83 -3.75 2.76
N LYS A 48 -29.07 -4.59 1.74
CA LYS A 48 -28.24 -5.78 1.48
C LYS A 48 -26.84 -5.38 1.00
N GLN A 49 -26.75 -4.51 -0.01
CA GLN A 49 -25.47 -4.03 -0.53
C GLN A 49 -24.64 -3.33 0.56
N ALA A 50 -25.27 -2.53 1.43
CA ALA A 50 -24.59 -1.83 2.52
C ALA A 50 -23.93 -2.82 3.51
N ARG A 51 -24.64 -3.89 3.89
CA ARG A 51 -24.09 -4.95 4.76
C ARG A 51 -22.95 -5.72 4.08
N ASP A 52 -23.12 -6.09 2.82
CA ASP A 52 -22.11 -6.83 2.06
C ASP A 52 -20.85 -5.96 1.84
N TYR A 53 -21.04 -4.67 1.56
CA TYR A 53 -19.99 -3.67 1.45
C TYR A 53 -19.19 -3.55 2.75
N GLN A 54 -19.85 -3.30 3.90
CA GLN A 54 -19.19 -3.20 5.20
C GLN A 54 -18.39 -4.48 5.52
N LYS A 55 -18.99 -5.65 5.26
CA LYS A 55 -18.34 -6.95 5.47
C LYS A 55 -17.07 -7.08 4.63
N VAL A 56 -17.08 -6.65 3.38
CA VAL A 56 -15.89 -6.67 2.51
C VAL A 56 -14.83 -5.69 3.01
N VAL A 57 -15.21 -4.44 3.30
CA VAL A 57 -14.27 -3.41 3.80
C VAL A 57 -13.59 -3.89 5.08
N HIS A 58 -14.36 -4.35 6.07
CA HIS A 58 -13.81 -4.78 7.35
C HIS A 58 -12.92 -6.03 7.22
N LYS A 59 -13.36 -7.03 6.44
CA LYS A 59 -12.58 -8.27 6.23
C LYS A 59 -11.23 -7.98 5.59
N TYR A 60 -11.16 -7.07 4.63
CA TYR A 60 -9.91 -6.73 3.97
C TYR A 60 -9.07 -5.77 4.82
N GLY A 61 -9.70 -4.83 5.53
CA GLY A 61 -9.05 -3.95 6.50
C GLY A 61 -8.23 -4.71 7.53
N GLN A 62 -8.81 -5.73 8.17
CA GLN A 62 -8.11 -6.59 9.14
C GLN A 62 -6.87 -7.26 8.54
N LYS A 63 -6.96 -7.71 7.28
CA LYS A 63 -5.84 -8.37 6.61
C LYS A 63 -4.74 -7.37 6.27
N ILE A 64 -5.12 -6.19 5.79
CA ILE A 64 -4.19 -5.11 5.46
C ILE A 64 -3.45 -4.66 6.72
N GLU A 65 -4.18 -4.45 7.82
CA GLU A 65 -3.60 -4.11 9.13
C GLU A 65 -2.61 -5.15 9.64
N LYS A 66 -2.98 -6.43 9.54
CA LYS A 66 -2.06 -7.52 9.90
C LYS A 66 -0.76 -7.47 9.10
N GLU A 67 -0.82 -7.13 7.82
CA GLU A 67 0.38 -7.02 6.97
C GLU A 67 1.18 -5.74 7.27
N ALA A 68 0.51 -4.63 7.56
CA ALA A 68 1.12 -3.35 7.91
C ALA A 68 1.89 -3.37 9.24
N ARG A 69 1.42 -4.19 10.19
CA ARG A 69 2.08 -4.41 11.48
C ARG A 69 3.34 -5.29 11.40
N ARG A 70 3.72 -5.79 10.21
CA ARG A 70 4.94 -6.58 10.06
C ARG A 70 6.20 -5.75 10.28
N ASP A 71 7.24 -6.42 10.78
CA ASP A 71 8.56 -5.84 10.99
C ASP A 71 9.17 -5.29 9.68
N TYR A 72 10.00 -4.25 9.81
CA TYR A 72 10.67 -3.56 8.69
C TYR A 72 11.36 -4.51 7.70
N LYS A 73 11.94 -5.62 8.18
CA LYS A 73 12.61 -6.61 7.32
C LYS A 73 11.69 -7.23 6.25
N HIS A 74 10.38 -7.13 6.43
CA HIS A 74 9.37 -7.68 5.52
C HIS A 74 8.57 -6.61 4.78
N TRP A 75 8.94 -5.33 4.87
CA TRP A 75 8.16 -4.24 4.29
C TRP A 75 7.88 -4.40 2.81
N ASP A 76 8.83 -4.86 1.99
CA ASP A 76 8.56 -5.09 0.57
C ASP A 76 7.56 -6.23 0.34
N LYS A 77 7.58 -7.26 1.20
CA LYS A 77 6.60 -8.34 1.14
C LYS A 77 5.21 -7.87 1.59
N ALA A 78 5.16 -7.05 2.65
CA ALA A 78 3.94 -6.41 3.10
C ALA A 78 3.38 -5.44 2.05
N ALA A 79 4.25 -4.65 1.40
CA ALA A 79 4.00 -3.76 0.25
C ALA A 79 3.12 -4.44 -0.80
N ARG A 80 3.64 -5.56 -1.29
CA ARG A 80 2.98 -6.38 -2.30
C ARG A 80 1.66 -6.95 -1.81
N LYS A 81 1.64 -7.46 -0.58
CA LYS A 81 0.45 -8.12 -0.03
C LYS A 81 -0.71 -7.14 0.17
N ILE A 82 -0.46 -5.94 0.70
CA ILE A 82 -1.51 -4.93 0.88
C ILE A 82 -1.99 -4.39 -0.45
N TYR A 83 -1.09 -4.18 -1.43
CA TYR A 83 -1.48 -3.85 -2.80
C TYR A 83 -2.49 -4.88 -3.34
N ASP A 84 -2.14 -6.18 -3.30
CA ASP A 84 -3.03 -7.25 -3.77
C ASP A 84 -4.36 -7.29 -2.99
N LEU A 85 -4.31 -7.10 -1.67
CA LEU A 85 -5.50 -7.06 -0.82
C LEU A 85 -6.43 -5.92 -1.19
N ARG A 86 -5.90 -4.72 -1.45
CA ARG A 86 -6.68 -3.56 -1.90
C ARG A 86 -7.32 -3.82 -3.27
N MET A 87 -6.53 -4.33 -4.23
CA MET A 87 -7.06 -4.68 -5.56
C MET A 87 -8.17 -5.72 -5.47
N ASP A 88 -8.01 -6.75 -4.63
CA ASP A 88 -9.03 -7.80 -4.45
C ASP A 88 -10.27 -7.31 -3.69
N ARG A 89 -10.12 -6.41 -2.71
CA ARG A 89 -11.23 -5.75 -2.02
C ARG A 89 -12.06 -4.98 -3.03
N ASP A 90 -11.42 -4.11 -3.79
CA ASP A 90 -12.12 -3.18 -4.69
C ASP A 90 -12.75 -3.91 -5.87
N ARG A 91 -12.16 -5.02 -6.37
CA ARG A 91 -12.81 -5.93 -7.32
C ARG A 91 -14.06 -6.59 -6.75
N LYS A 92 -14.07 -6.96 -5.46
CA LYS A 92 -15.27 -7.51 -4.83
C LYS A 92 -16.35 -6.45 -4.70
N ILE A 93 -15.98 -5.22 -4.37
CA ILE A 93 -16.90 -4.07 -4.33
C ILE A 93 -17.46 -3.78 -5.73
N GLN A 94 -16.63 -3.80 -6.77
CA GLN A 94 -17.07 -3.62 -8.16
C GLN A 94 -18.17 -4.60 -8.57
N ARG A 95 -18.10 -5.86 -8.14
CA ARG A 95 -19.11 -6.89 -8.50
C ARG A 95 -20.45 -6.72 -7.79
N MET A 96 -20.49 -6.00 -6.66
CA MET A 96 -21.73 -5.79 -5.89
C MET A 96 -22.40 -4.43 -6.17
N LEU A 97 -21.70 -3.53 -6.84
CA LEU A 97 -22.16 -2.20 -7.17
C LEU A 97 -22.51 -2.08 -8.66
N THR A 98 -23.44 -1.17 -9.00
CA THR A 98 -23.60 -0.78 -10.40
C THR A 98 -22.37 -0.03 -10.90
N PRO A 99 -22.12 0.07 -12.22
CA PRO A 99 -20.99 0.83 -12.74
C PRO A 99 -20.95 2.29 -12.23
N GLN A 100 -22.10 2.95 -12.14
CA GLN A 100 -22.21 4.31 -11.60
C GLN A 100 -21.85 4.37 -10.11
N GLN A 101 -22.40 3.46 -9.30
CA GLN A 101 -22.07 3.37 -7.87
C GLN A 101 -20.58 3.09 -7.65
N PHE A 102 -19.99 2.22 -8.47
CA PHE A 102 -18.58 1.89 -8.37
C PHE A 102 -17.68 3.07 -8.80
N GLY A 103 -18.05 3.80 -9.85
CA GLY A 103 -17.34 5.03 -10.25
C GLY A 103 -17.31 6.06 -9.12
N MET A 104 -18.45 6.28 -8.45
CA MET A 104 -18.55 7.16 -7.29
C MET A 104 -17.73 6.65 -6.10
N TYR A 105 -17.70 5.33 -5.87
CA TYR A 105 -16.85 4.71 -4.86
C TYR A 105 -15.36 5.00 -5.11
N VAL A 106 -14.88 4.76 -6.33
CA VAL A 106 -13.48 5.02 -6.70
C VAL A 106 -13.12 6.48 -6.49
N TYR A 107 -13.96 7.40 -6.98
CA TYR A 107 -13.77 8.84 -6.77
C TYR A 107 -13.68 9.20 -5.28
N ALA A 108 -14.62 8.71 -4.47
CA ALA A 108 -14.67 8.99 -3.04
C ALA A 108 -13.44 8.47 -2.29
N VAL A 109 -12.94 7.30 -2.66
CA VAL A 109 -11.76 6.68 -2.02
C VAL A 109 -10.47 7.40 -2.42
N GLN A 110 -10.35 7.85 -3.67
CA GLN A 110 -9.20 8.64 -4.13
C GLN A 110 -9.18 10.04 -3.51
N GLU A 111 -10.34 10.68 -3.33
CA GLU A 111 -10.45 11.98 -2.66
C GLU A 111 -10.12 11.87 -1.17
N ARG A 112 -10.69 10.87 -0.48
CA ARG A 112 -10.55 10.67 0.97
C ARG A 112 -10.48 9.17 1.32
N PRO A 113 -9.27 8.56 1.32
CA PRO A 113 -9.06 7.14 1.64
C PRO A 113 -9.74 6.66 2.92
N GLN A 114 -9.80 7.53 3.93
CA GLN A 114 -10.34 7.20 5.25
C GLN A 114 -11.83 6.87 5.21
N ARG A 115 -12.55 7.19 4.14
CA ARG A 115 -13.97 6.80 3.96
C ARG A 115 -14.19 5.28 3.96
N ILE A 116 -13.15 4.50 3.66
CA ILE A 116 -13.14 3.03 3.73
C ILE A 116 -12.14 2.51 4.78
N HIS A 117 -11.75 3.36 5.73
CA HIS A 117 -10.68 3.07 6.69
C HIS A 117 -9.36 2.70 6.00
N ASP A 118 -9.12 3.19 4.79
CA ASP A 118 -7.83 3.04 4.10
C ASP A 118 -7.06 4.35 4.23
N TYR A 119 -5.76 4.32 3.99
CA TYR A 119 -4.92 5.51 4.09
C TYR A 119 -3.67 5.38 3.21
N ASN A 120 -3.12 6.51 2.82
CA ASN A 120 -1.85 6.53 2.12
C ASN A 120 -0.76 6.13 3.11
N GLY A 121 0.05 5.14 2.76
CA GLY A 121 1.16 4.74 3.60
C GLY A 121 0.82 3.70 4.67
N TRP A 122 -0.02 2.69 4.37
CA TRP A 122 -0.19 1.51 5.26
C TRP A 122 1.10 0.87 5.77
N TYR A 123 2.17 1.12 5.05
CA TYR A 123 3.49 0.56 5.26
C TYR A 123 4.41 1.51 6.03
N GLU A 124 4.00 2.76 6.21
CA GLU A 124 4.72 3.80 6.94
C GLU A 124 4.49 3.57 8.43
N ASN A 125 5.19 2.58 8.98
CA ASN A 125 5.15 2.28 10.40
C ASN A 125 6.07 3.28 11.14
N PRO A 126 5.52 4.20 11.98
CA PRO A 126 6.27 5.22 12.71
C PRO A 126 7.36 4.66 13.63
N ARG A 127 7.24 3.39 14.07
CA ARG A 127 8.31 2.69 14.82
C ARG A 127 9.65 2.71 14.06
N TYR A 128 9.60 2.85 12.75
CA TYR A 128 10.74 2.80 11.85
C TYR A 128 10.86 4.09 11.01
N ALA A 129 10.47 5.25 11.56
CA ALA A 129 10.42 6.54 10.84
C ALA A 129 11.76 6.98 10.18
N GLY A 130 12.90 6.40 10.57
CA GLY A 130 14.22 6.64 9.95
C GLY A 130 14.61 5.68 8.82
N TYR A 131 13.80 4.65 8.55
CA TYR A 131 14.11 3.64 7.54
C TYR A 131 13.63 4.09 6.16
N ARG A 132 14.47 3.91 5.14
CA ARG A 132 14.12 4.25 3.76
C ARG A 132 13.25 3.17 3.14
N HIS A 133 12.12 3.56 2.59
CA HIS A 133 11.29 2.66 1.78
C HIS A 133 11.97 2.31 0.46
N SER A 134 11.75 1.08 0.00
CA SER A 134 12.24 0.63 -1.31
C SER A 134 11.56 1.39 -2.46
N PRO A 135 12.18 1.43 -3.65
CA PRO A 135 11.53 1.94 -4.86
C PRO A 135 10.26 1.16 -5.21
N ASP A 136 10.26 -0.16 -4.99
CA ASP A 136 9.13 -1.05 -5.24
C ASP A 136 7.91 -0.66 -4.41
N TRP A 137 8.13 -0.31 -3.15
CA TRP A 137 7.10 0.18 -2.25
C TRP A 137 6.40 1.43 -2.81
N ARG A 138 7.16 2.48 -3.15
CA ARG A 138 6.61 3.74 -3.72
C ARG A 138 5.85 3.50 -5.01
N ARG A 139 6.34 2.56 -5.83
CA ARG A 139 5.68 2.19 -7.09
C ARG A 139 4.31 1.57 -6.83
N LEU A 140 4.20 0.61 -5.92
CA LEU A 140 2.94 -0.06 -5.61
C LEU A 140 1.90 0.90 -5.03
N GLU A 141 2.33 1.81 -4.15
CA GLU A 141 1.43 2.81 -3.58
C GLU A 141 0.89 3.75 -4.65
N ARG A 142 1.78 4.31 -5.48
CA ARG A 142 1.36 5.14 -6.62
C ARG A 142 0.44 4.38 -7.56
N GLN A 143 0.81 3.14 -7.91
CA GLN A 143 0.05 2.31 -8.84
C GLN A 143 -1.37 2.04 -8.34
N TYR A 144 -1.57 1.83 -7.04
CA TYR A 144 -2.91 1.65 -6.48
C TYR A 144 -3.74 2.93 -6.60
N TRP A 145 -3.22 4.06 -6.12
CA TRP A 145 -3.97 5.31 -6.09
C TRP A 145 -4.26 5.89 -7.46
N THR A 146 -3.37 5.69 -8.43
CA THR A 146 -3.57 6.12 -9.83
C THR A 146 -4.16 5.03 -10.71
N TYR A 147 -4.64 3.91 -10.15
CA TYR A 147 -5.20 2.83 -10.96
C TYR A 147 -6.54 3.26 -11.59
N HIS A 148 -6.62 3.14 -12.92
CA HIS A 148 -7.83 3.43 -13.67
C HIS A 148 -8.70 2.17 -13.79
N TRP A 149 -9.73 2.11 -12.95
CA TRP A 149 -10.67 0.97 -12.89
C TRP A 149 -11.50 0.71 -14.15
N ASN A 150 -11.51 1.66 -15.09
CA ASN A 150 -12.22 1.56 -16.37
C ASN A 150 -11.40 0.82 -17.45
N LEU A 151 -10.13 0.54 -17.19
CA LEU A 151 -9.21 -0.16 -18.09
C LEU A 151 -8.94 -1.58 -17.54
N LYS A 152 -8.59 -2.52 -18.44
CA LYS A 152 -8.31 -3.97 -18.24
C LYS A 152 -7.91 -4.39 -16.80
N PRO A 153 -8.26 -5.62 -16.35
CA PRO A 153 -8.06 -6.05 -14.97
C PRO A 153 -6.63 -5.77 -14.49
N ALA A 154 -6.52 -5.14 -13.31
CA ALA A 154 -5.22 -4.74 -12.80
C ALA A 154 -4.29 -5.95 -12.74
N PRO A 155 -3.02 -5.82 -13.13
CA PRO A 155 -2.07 -6.89 -12.94
C PRO A 155 -2.05 -7.26 -11.45
N ARG A 156 -2.28 -8.54 -11.13
CA ARG A 156 -1.88 -9.06 -9.83
C ARG A 156 -0.37 -8.92 -9.72
N TYR A 157 0.16 -8.71 -8.51
CA TYR A 157 1.60 -8.80 -8.35
C TYR A 157 2.03 -10.26 -8.63
N ASP A 158 2.60 -10.52 -9.81
CA ASP A 158 3.17 -11.81 -10.12
C ASP A 158 4.48 -11.99 -9.34
N ASN A 159 4.56 -13.05 -8.52
CA ASN A 159 5.77 -13.48 -7.82
C ASN A 159 6.91 -13.94 -8.76
N ARG A 160 6.77 -13.78 -10.08
CA ARG A 160 7.84 -14.13 -11.01
C ARG A 160 8.97 -13.13 -10.74
N PRO A 161 10.19 -13.57 -10.38
CA PRO A 161 11.33 -12.67 -10.32
C PRO A 161 11.33 -11.88 -11.61
N GLN A 162 11.36 -10.53 -11.53
CA GLN A 162 11.72 -9.76 -12.71
C GLN A 162 13.08 -10.30 -13.12
N GLN A 163 13.11 -11.12 -14.18
CA GLN A 163 14.37 -11.49 -14.76
C GLN A 163 15.09 -10.17 -15.01
N PRO A 164 16.37 -10.05 -14.59
CA PRO A 164 17.11 -8.83 -14.83
C PRO A 164 16.91 -8.51 -16.31
N LYS A 165 16.36 -7.34 -16.61
CA LYS A 165 16.26 -6.88 -17.99
C LYS A 165 17.67 -7.01 -18.52
N LYS A 166 17.90 -7.95 -19.46
CA LYS A 166 19.13 -7.96 -20.24
C LYS A 166 19.19 -6.57 -20.83
N GLY A 167 20.10 -5.74 -20.31
CA GLY A 167 20.47 -4.51 -20.99
C GLY A 167 20.87 -4.86 -22.41
N PRO A 168 20.72 -3.93 -23.37
CA PRO A 168 21.07 -4.19 -24.76
C PRO A 168 22.45 -4.85 -24.80
N ASP A 169 22.53 -6.00 -25.46
CA ASP A 169 23.74 -6.81 -25.54
C ASP A 169 24.93 -5.88 -25.82
N ARG A 170 25.81 -5.74 -24.82
CA ARG A 170 27.13 -5.17 -25.08
C ARG A 170 27.79 -6.16 -26.02
N GLN A 171 27.84 -5.80 -27.29
CA GLN A 171 28.67 -6.45 -28.29
C GLN A 171 30.04 -6.77 -27.66
N PRO A 172 30.50 -8.02 -27.72
CA PRO A 172 31.84 -8.32 -27.26
C PRO A 172 32.80 -7.59 -28.21
N ASN A 173 33.48 -6.58 -27.68
CA ASN A 173 34.58 -5.93 -28.37
C ASN A 173 35.63 -7.00 -28.68
N ASN A 174 35.74 -7.33 -29.96
CA ASN A 174 36.86 -8.08 -30.53
C ASN A 174 38.16 -7.32 -30.23
N ARG A 175 38.82 -7.65 -29.12
CA ARG A 175 40.26 -7.48 -28.99
C ARG A 175 40.89 -8.85 -29.23
N ARG A 176 41.42 -9.00 -30.43
CA ARG A 176 42.35 -10.06 -30.82
C ARG A 176 43.56 -9.97 -29.90
N ASP A 177 43.72 -10.95 -29.02
CA ASP A 177 45.02 -11.23 -28.41
C ASP A 177 45.84 -11.97 -29.47
N ASP A 178 46.74 -11.24 -30.12
CA ASP A 178 47.76 -11.80 -31.01
C ASP A 178 48.72 -12.66 -30.18
N ARG A 179 48.37 -13.95 -30.05
CA ARG A 179 49.32 -14.99 -29.65
C ARG A 179 50.27 -15.24 -30.82
N ASN A 180 51.42 -14.57 -30.81
CA ASN A 180 52.52 -14.97 -31.67
C ASN A 180 53.38 -16.00 -30.95
N ASN A 181 53.30 -17.23 -31.44
CA ASN A 181 54.20 -18.34 -31.13
C ASN A 181 55.63 -17.96 -31.52
N ASN A 182 56.60 -18.22 -30.64
CA ASN A 182 57.89 -18.70 -31.13
C ASN A 182 58.41 -19.82 -30.23
N ARG A 183 58.55 -20.98 -30.87
CA ARG A 183 59.04 -22.26 -30.36
C ARG A 183 60.39 -22.50 -31.01
N SER A 184 61.45 -22.57 -30.22
CA SER A 184 62.70 -23.29 -30.50
C SER A 184 63.58 -23.13 -29.24
N GLY A 185 64.31 -24.10 -28.70
CA GLY A 185 64.60 -25.48 -29.07
C GLY A 185 65.80 -25.90 -28.22
N ARG A 186 65.70 -27.07 -27.57
CA ARG A 186 66.77 -28.01 -27.18
C ARG A 186 68.21 -27.52 -26.84
N ARG A 187 68.63 -28.06 -25.68
CA ARG A 187 69.99 -28.37 -25.17
C ARG A 187 70.67 -27.26 -24.37
#